data_AF-A0AAD4BQ57-F1
#
_entry.id   AF-A0AAD4BQ57-F1
#
_cell.length_a   1.000
_cell.length_b   1.000
_cell.length_c   1.000
_cell.angle_alpha   90.00
_cell.angle_beta   90.00
_cell.angle_gamma   90.00
#
_symmetry.space_group_name_H-M   'P 1'
#
loop_
_entity.id
_entity.type
_entity.pdbx_description
1 polymer ?
#
loop_
_entity_poly.entity_id
_entity_poly.type
_entity_poly.pdbx_seq_one_letter_code
_entity_poly.pdbx_strand_id
1 'polypeptide(L)'
;DKHTGIYANPAIQQVINEVLFKNGNDDGPHWSKYYSPFPRSAFALTLTAIECAIDEWATGVHQTIAFTEEEYVNVYVGHDEALDEFDKATSEYKLLSMILKRVFDNGWYVLVITTILY
;
A
#
# COMPACT_ATOMS: atom_id res chain seq x y z
N ASP A 1 3.64 -22.92 -4.15
CA ASP A 1 3.21 -21.54 -3.88
C ASP A 1 1.91 -21.21 -4.56
N LYS A 2 0.94 -20.70 -3.80
CA LYS A 2 -0.32 -20.20 -4.34
C LYS A 2 -0.13 -18.69 -4.52
N HIS A 3 0.29 -18.27 -5.72
CA HIS A 3 0.42 -16.85 -6.02
C HIS A 3 -0.95 -16.17 -5.87
N THR A 4 -1.11 -15.25 -4.92
CA THR A 4 -2.38 -14.62 -4.55
C THR A 4 -2.80 -13.44 -5.44
N GLY A 5 -2.08 -13.19 -6.54
CA GLY A 5 -2.25 -12.05 -7.44
C GLY A 5 -1.22 -10.95 -7.19
N ILE A 6 -0.90 -10.16 -8.22
CA ILE A 6 0.26 -9.24 -8.25
C ILE A 6 0.23 -8.17 -7.14
N TYR A 7 -0.94 -7.74 -6.68
CA TYR A 7 -1.12 -6.75 -5.62
C TYR A 7 -1.68 -7.34 -4.32
N ALA A 8 -1.48 -8.64 -4.10
CA ALA A 8 -1.98 -9.35 -2.92
C ALA A 8 -0.86 -9.89 -2.03
N ASN A 9 0.37 -9.38 -2.19
CA ASN A 9 1.47 -9.72 -1.30
C ASN A 9 1.17 -9.19 0.13
N PRO A 10 1.31 -10.01 1.18
CA PRO A 10 1.09 -9.58 2.57
C PRO A 10 1.90 -8.35 2.99
N ALA A 11 3.10 -8.13 2.43
CA ALA A 11 3.94 -6.98 2.75
C ALA A 11 3.22 -5.64 2.50
N ILE A 12 2.38 -5.57 1.46
CA ILE A 12 1.60 -4.37 1.14
C ILE A 12 0.66 -4.01 2.30
N GLN A 13 -0.09 -4.99 2.81
CA GLN A 13 -1.00 -4.76 3.94
C GLN A 13 -0.22 -4.44 5.22
N GLN A 14 0.93 -5.08 5.45
CA GLN A 14 1.76 -4.82 6.62
C GLN A 14 2.24 -3.37 6.66
N VAL A 15 2.78 -2.85 5.55
CA VAL A 15 3.24 -1.46 5.45
C VAL A 15 2.07 -0.49 5.67
N ILE A 16 0.92 -0.72 5.03
CA ILE A 16 -0.26 0.14 5.19
C ILE A 16 -0.73 0.16 6.65
N ASN A 17 -0.73 -1.00 7.32
CA ASN A 17 -1.15 -1.06 8.71
C ASN A 17 -0.18 -0.35 9.65
N GLU A 18 1.13 -0.54 9.48
CA GLU A 18 2.13 0.08 10.34
C GLU A 18 2.23 1.61 10.16
N VAL A 19 1.95 2.12 8.96
CA VAL A 19 2.10 3.54 8.63
C VAL A 19 0.79 4.32 8.77
N LEU A 20 -0.35 3.72 8.42
CA LEU A 20 -1.62 4.45 8.27
C LEU A 20 -2.74 3.96 9.20
N PHE A 21 -2.62 2.79 9.84
CA PHE A 21 -3.68 2.19 10.67
C PHE A 21 -3.17 1.59 11.98
N LYS A 22 -2.00 2.01 12.46
CA LYS A 22 -1.39 1.45 13.68
C LYS A 22 -2.20 1.83 14.91
N ASN A 23 -2.68 3.08 14.96
CA ASN A 23 -3.46 3.64 16.06
C ASN A 23 -4.63 4.52 15.55
N GLY A 24 -5.56 4.84 16.45
CA GLY A 24 -6.77 5.61 16.09
C GLY A 24 -6.53 7.07 15.68
N ASN A 25 -5.32 7.59 15.90
CA ASN A 25 -4.92 8.95 15.51
C ASN A 25 -4.14 8.99 14.18
N ASP A 26 -3.84 7.84 13.59
CA ASP A 26 -3.18 7.80 12.29
C ASP A 26 -4.13 8.25 11.18
N ASP A 27 -3.58 8.60 10.03
CA ASP A 27 -4.35 9.23 8.95
C ASP A 27 -5.49 8.37 8.43
N GLY A 28 -5.30 7.05 8.31
CA GLY A 28 -6.34 6.15 7.81
C GLY A 28 -7.62 6.22 8.66
N PRO A 29 -7.54 6.03 9.99
CA PRO A 29 -8.67 6.18 10.90
C PRO A 29 -9.19 7.61 11.04
N HIS A 30 -8.27 8.56 11.27
CA HIS A 30 -8.62 9.94 11.55
C HIS A 30 -9.32 10.62 10.37
N TRP A 31 -8.87 10.31 9.14
CA TRP A 31 -9.39 10.86 7.89
C TRP A 31 -10.13 9.82 7.04
N SER A 32 -10.76 8.83 7.68
CA SER A 32 -11.41 7.66 7.04
C SER A 32 -12.25 7.96 5.79
N LYS A 33 -12.99 9.08 5.75
CA LYS A 33 -13.78 9.49 4.59
C LYS A 33 -12.95 9.70 3.31
N TYR A 34 -11.67 10.04 3.44
CA TYR A 34 -10.74 10.22 2.33
C TYR A 34 -9.98 8.92 2.00
N TYR A 35 -9.90 7.99 2.94
CA TYR A 35 -9.23 6.71 2.79
C TYR A 35 -10.16 5.53 2.45
N SER A 36 -11.47 5.75 2.28
CA SER A 36 -12.46 4.70 1.99
C SER A 36 -13.16 4.90 0.63
N PRO A 37 -12.95 4.00 -0.36
CA PRO A 37 -11.96 2.91 -0.38
C PRO A 37 -10.53 3.46 -0.38
N PHE A 38 -9.54 2.59 -0.11
CA PHE A 38 -8.14 3.03 0.01
C PHE A 38 -7.71 3.85 -1.21
N PRO A 39 -7.05 5.02 -1.05
CA PRO A 39 -6.73 5.87 -2.19
C PRO A 39 -5.72 5.18 -3.10
N ARG A 40 -5.96 5.20 -4.42
CA ARG A 40 -5.00 4.66 -5.40
C ARG A 40 -3.62 5.32 -5.27
N SER A 41 -3.57 6.63 -5.04
CA SER A 41 -2.31 7.35 -4.82
C SER A 41 -1.57 6.88 -3.57
N ALA A 42 -2.27 6.65 -2.46
CA ALA A 42 -1.66 6.08 -1.25
C ALA A 42 -1.18 4.64 -1.48
N PHE A 43 -1.90 3.88 -2.31
CA PHE A 43 -1.50 2.54 -2.70
C PHE A 43 -0.23 2.55 -3.58
N ALA A 44 -0.17 3.43 -4.58
CA ALA A 44 1.03 3.65 -5.39
C ALA A 44 2.23 4.05 -4.50
N LEU A 45 2.03 4.98 -3.56
CA LEU A 45 3.07 5.40 -2.61
C LEU A 45 3.55 4.23 -1.73
N THR A 46 2.64 3.35 -1.31
CA THR A 46 3.00 2.13 -0.57
C THR A 46 3.90 1.22 -1.42
N LEU A 47 3.57 1.02 -2.70
CA LEU A 47 4.40 0.23 -3.61
C LEU A 47 5.77 0.87 -3.81
N THR A 48 5.83 2.19 -3.95
CA THR A 48 7.09 2.95 -4.05
C THR A 48 7.95 2.78 -2.80
N ALA A 49 7.36 2.84 -1.60
CA ALA A 49 8.09 2.63 -0.35
C ALA A 49 8.62 1.18 -0.23
N ILE A 50 7.87 0.19 -0.72
CA ILE A 50 8.32 -1.20 -0.78
C ILE A 50 9.48 -1.36 -1.77
N GLU A 51 9.42 -0.73 -2.94
CA GLU A 51 10.52 -0.75 -3.91
C GLU A 51 11.78 -0.09 -3.33
N CYS A 52 11.64 1.05 -2.65
CA CYS A 52 12.75 1.68 -1.95
C CYS A 52 13.39 0.74 -0.90
N ALA A 53 12.58 0.05 -0.10
CA ALA A 53 13.08 -0.93 0.86
C ALA A 53 13.75 -2.15 0.20
N ILE A 54 13.37 -2.50 -1.03
CA ILE A 54 14.04 -3.55 -1.82
C ILE A 54 15.38 -3.04 -2.36
N ASP A 55 15.43 -1.80 -2.83
CA ASP A 55 16.66 -1.16 -3.34
C ASP A 55 17.76 -1.06 -2.29
N GLU A 56 17.38 -0.92 -1.00
CA GLU A 56 18.33 -0.98 0.12
C GLU A 56 19.17 -2.26 0.14
N TRP A 57 18.71 -3.32 -0.52
CA TRP A 57 19.37 -4.62 -0.62
C TRP A 57 19.94 -4.92 -2.01
N ALA A 58 19.93 -3.97 -2.96
CA ALA A 58 20.29 -4.20 -4.36
C ALA A 58 21.71 -4.76 -4.56
N THR A 59 22.64 -4.46 -3.65
CA THR A 59 24.04 -4.94 -3.71
C THR A 59 24.26 -6.29 -3.01
N GLY A 60 23.20 -6.88 -2.43
CA GLY A 60 23.28 -8.06 -1.56
C GLY A 60 23.71 -7.74 -0.11
N VAL A 61 24.02 -6.47 0.19
CA VAL A 61 24.29 -5.95 1.53
C VAL A 61 23.33 -4.80 1.79
N HIS A 62 22.74 -4.76 2.99
CA HIS A 62 21.84 -3.68 3.39
C HIS A 62 22.56 -2.34 3.41
N GLN A 63 21.98 -1.35 2.74
CA GLN A 63 22.40 0.04 2.75
C GLN A 63 21.16 0.92 2.89
N THR A 64 21.17 1.85 3.84
CA THR A 64 20.08 2.79 4.00
C THR A 64 20.00 3.71 2.78
N ILE A 65 18.82 3.75 2.16
CA ILE A 65 18.49 4.68 1.07
C ILE A 65 17.44 5.65 1.60
N ALA A 66 17.57 6.93 1.24
CA ALA A 66 16.61 7.92 1.66
C ALA A 66 15.32 7.79 0.83
N PHE A 67 14.17 7.64 1.46
CA PHE A 67 12.90 7.69 0.74
C PHE A 67 12.50 9.15 0.50
N THR A 68 12.95 9.71 -0.62
CA THR A 68 12.73 11.11 -0.99
C THR A 68 11.94 11.24 -2.29
N GLU A 69 11.19 12.34 -2.43
CA GLU A 69 10.46 12.63 -3.67
C GLU A 69 11.41 12.75 -4.88
N GLU A 70 12.54 13.43 -4.71
CA GLU A 70 13.53 13.63 -5.79
C GLU A 70 14.01 12.30 -6.40
N GLU A 71 14.27 11.30 -5.56
CA GLU A 71 14.77 9.99 -6.00
C GLU A 71 13.66 9.07 -6.50
N TYR A 72 12.47 9.10 -5.87
CA TYR A 72 11.42 8.11 -6.10
C TYR A 72 10.18 8.61 -6.85
N VAL A 73 10.12 9.87 -7.30
CA VAL A 73 8.97 10.39 -8.07
C VAL A 73 8.70 9.58 -9.33
N ASN A 74 9.74 9.18 -10.06
CA ASN A 74 9.58 8.39 -11.28
C ASN A 74 9.07 6.97 -10.98
N VAL A 75 9.51 6.39 -9.86
CA VAL A 75 9.04 5.07 -9.39
C VAL A 75 7.57 5.16 -8.98
N TYR A 76 7.19 6.22 -8.25
CA TYR A 76 5.80 6.49 -7.91
C TYR A 76 4.92 6.61 -9.16
N VAL A 77 5.33 7.44 -10.13
CA VAL A 77 4.59 7.61 -11.39
C VAL A 77 4.46 6.28 -12.13
N GLY A 78 5.53 5.49 -12.20
CA GLY A 78 5.49 4.16 -12.81
C GLY A 78 4.51 3.20 -12.14
N HIS A 79 4.47 3.15 -10.80
CA HIS A 79 3.47 2.36 -10.07
C HIS A 79 2.06 2.87 -10.28
N ASP A 80 1.86 4.19 -10.28
CA ASP A 80 0.55 4.78 -10.53
C ASP A 80 0.07 4.41 -11.94
N GLU A 81 0.88 4.60 -12.97
CA GLU A 81 0.59 4.20 -14.36
C GLU A 81 0.28 2.70 -14.47
N ALA A 82 1.07 1.83 -13.82
CA ALA A 82 0.83 0.39 -13.80
C ALA A 82 -0.50 0.02 -13.12
N LEU A 83 -0.91 0.76 -12.08
CA LEU A 83 -2.23 0.59 -11.47
C LEU A 83 -3.37 1.05 -12.40
N ASP A 84 -3.16 2.11 -13.18
CA ASP A 84 -4.14 2.59 -14.19
C ASP A 84 -4.32 1.56 -15.30
N GLU A 85 -3.21 1.03 -15.83
CA GLU A 85 -3.22 -0.01 -16.85
C GLU A 85 -3.89 -1.29 -16.34
N PHE A 86 -3.59 -1.69 -15.10
CA PHE A 86 -4.24 -2.82 -14.45
C PHE A 86 -5.75 -2.61 -14.30
N ASP A 87 -6.20 -1.43 -13.90
CA ASP A 87 -7.63 -1.12 -13.79
C ASP A 87 -8.32 -1.18 -15.15
N LYS A 88 -7.72 -0.61 -16.19
CA LYS A 88 -8.23 -0.70 -17.56
C LYS A 88 -8.33 -2.14 -18.04
N ALA A 89 -7.26 -2.91 -17.87
CA ALA A 89 -7.18 -4.31 -18.32
C ALA A 89 -8.14 -5.23 -17.56
N THR A 90 -8.52 -4.88 -16.34
CA THR A 90 -9.38 -5.69 -15.46
C THR A 90 -10.74 -5.05 -15.18
N SER A 91 -11.11 -4.03 -15.96
CA SER A 91 -12.27 -3.16 -15.75
C SER A 91 -13.60 -3.92 -15.68
N GLU A 92 -13.77 -4.99 -16.46
CA GLU A 92 -14.95 -5.88 -16.40
C GLU A 92 -15.16 -6.46 -15.00
N TYR A 93 -14.06 -6.78 -14.31
CA TYR A 93 -14.04 -7.41 -13.00
C TYR A 93 -13.84 -6.41 -11.85
N LYS A 94 -13.52 -5.14 -12.15
CA LYS A 94 -13.25 -4.07 -11.18
C LYS A 94 -12.22 -4.46 -10.12
N LEU A 95 -11.18 -5.19 -10.51
CA LEU A 95 -10.25 -5.81 -9.56
C LEU A 95 -9.51 -4.78 -8.71
N LEU A 96 -9.06 -3.66 -9.28
CA LEU A 96 -8.38 -2.62 -8.51
C LEU A 96 -9.30 -2.06 -7.41
N SER A 97 -10.55 -1.74 -7.77
CA SER A 97 -11.54 -1.27 -6.80
C SER A 97 -11.77 -2.27 -5.66
N MET A 98 -11.80 -3.57 -5.97
CA MET A 98 -11.92 -4.63 -4.96
C MET A 98 -10.69 -4.72 -4.06
N ILE A 99 -9.48 -4.57 -4.62
CA ILE A 99 -8.23 -4.58 -3.86
C ILE A 99 -8.18 -3.38 -2.90
N LEU A 100 -8.43 -2.17 -3.40
CA LEU A 100 -8.42 -0.94 -2.60
C LEU A 100 -9.45 -0.98 -1.47
N LYS A 101 -10.65 -1.53 -1.73
CA LYS A 101 -11.65 -1.76 -0.69
C LYS A 101 -11.14 -2.76 0.36
N ARG A 102 -10.62 -3.91 -0.06
CA ARG A 102 -10.13 -4.96 0.84
C ARG A 102 -9.00 -4.45 1.73
N VAL A 103 -8.07 -3.69 1.17
CA VAL A 103 -6.92 -3.16 1.90
C VAL A 103 -7.35 -2.17 2.98
N PHE A 104 -8.31 -1.29 2.68
CA PHE A 104 -8.92 -0.40 3.68
C PHE A 104 -9.63 -1.18 4.78
N ASP A 105 -10.52 -2.12 4.41
CA ASP A 105 -11.28 -2.93 5.37
C ASP A 105 -10.32 -3.66 6.33
N ASN A 106 -9.27 -4.29 5.81
CA ASN A 106 -8.25 -4.99 6.59
C ASN A 106 -7.48 -4.09 7.55
N GLY A 107 -7.12 -2.86 7.13
CA GLY A 107 -6.48 -1.89 8.01
C GLY A 107 -7.38 -1.53 9.19
N TRP A 108 -8.67 -1.34 8.92
CA TRP A 108 -9.67 -1.08 9.94
C TRP A 108 -9.82 -2.25 10.93
N TYR A 109 -9.84 -3.49 10.45
CA TYR A 109 -9.93 -4.67 11.32
C TYR A 109 -8.73 -4.79 12.28
N VAL A 110 -7.51 -4.55 11.79
CA VAL A 110 -6.31 -4.62 12.64
C VAL A 110 -6.35 -3.56 13.72
N LEU A 111 -6.72 -2.32 13.37
CA LEU A 111 -6.90 -1.24 14.35
C LEU A 111 -7.90 -1.60 15.46
N VAL A 112 -9.05 -2.15 15.08
CA VAL A 112 -10.10 -2.50 16.05
C VAL A 112 -9.61 -3.58 17.01
N ILE A 113 -8.88 -4.58 16.52
CA ILE A 113 -8.33 -5.65 17.35
C ILE A 113 -7.26 -5.10 18.30
N THR A 114 -6.34 -4.25 17.82
CA THR A 114 -5.29 -3.66 18.68
C THR A 114 -5.88 -2.70 19.71
N THR A 115 -6.98 -2.00 19.41
CA THR A 115 -7.64 -1.08 20.34
C THR A 115 -8.52 -1.76 21.38
N ILE A 116 -9.03 -2.98 21.10
CA ILE A 116 -9.87 -3.74 22.05
C ILE A 116 -9.02 -4.60 22.99
N LEU A 117 -7.86 -5.07 22.53
CA LEU A 117 -6.99 -5.97 23.30
C LEU A 117 -5.97 -5.24 24.21
N TYR A 118 -5.88 -3.91 24.12
CA TYR A 118 -5.03 -3.04 24.94
C TYR A 118 -5.84 -1.88 25.53
#